data_AF-A0A6B3C998-F1
#
_entry.id   AF-A0A6B3C998-F1
#
_cell.length_a   1.000
_cell.length_b   1.000
_cell.length_c   1.000
_cell.angle_alpha   90.00
_cell.angle_beta   90.00
_cell.angle_gamma   90.00
#
_symmetry.space_group_name_H-M   'P 1'
#
loop_
_entity.id
_entity.type
_entity.pdbx_description
1 polymer ?
#
loop_
_entity_poly.entity_id
_entity_poly.type
_entity_poly.pdbx_seq_one_letter_code
_entity_poly.pdbx_strand_id
1 'polypeptide(L)'
;NGTPVSSVAAIDIETCTPKASFHPSFPATVRALAVTDDTLYAGGDFNTVEGQTRERFAAVDASSGALKPFVANADEPGRAIEISNDGKNVLLGGDFFSVNNANSHALAVVNATTGAVTKTYSNIPSNSVVKDISADETGYYTGN
;
A
#
# COMPACT_ATOMS: atom_id res chain seq x y z
N ASN A 1 -25.50 13.83 2.72
CA ASN A 1 -26.05 12.47 2.48
C ASN A 1 -25.13 11.71 1.51
N GLY A 2 -23.84 11.54 1.82
CA GLY A 2 -23.38 10.76 2.96
C GLY A 2 -22.92 9.35 2.57
N THR A 3 -22.73 9.04 1.29
CA THR A 3 -21.96 7.86 0.90
C THR A 3 -20.48 8.17 1.12
N PRO A 4 -19.75 7.42 1.97
CA PRO A 4 -18.31 7.52 2.03
C PRO A 4 -17.75 7.33 0.62
N VAL A 5 -16.99 8.29 0.12
CA VAL A 5 -16.20 8.07 -1.09
C VAL A 5 -15.12 7.07 -0.71
N SER A 6 -15.32 5.81 -1.07
CA SER A 6 -14.22 4.85 -1.07
C SER A 6 -13.43 5.09 -2.35
N SER A 7 -12.16 5.47 -2.21
CA SER A 7 -11.23 5.56 -3.35
C SER A 7 -10.81 4.17 -3.87
N VAL A 8 -11.45 3.10 -3.40
CA VAL A 8 -11.19 1.70 -3.75
C VAL A 8 -12.54 0.99 -3.90
N ALA A 9 -12.65 0.08 -4.88
CA ALA A 9 -13.80 -0.81 -5.00
C ALA A 9 -13.30 -2.22 -5.34
N ALA A 10 -13.96 -3.23 -4.79
CA ALA A 10 -13.81 -4.61 -5.24
C ALA A 10 -14.98 -4.94 -6.16
N ILE A 11 -14.70 -5.50 -7.34
CA ILE A 11 -15.71 -5.89 -8.34
C ILE A 11 -15.84 -7.42 -8.33
N ASP A 12 -17.07 -7.91 -8.33
CA ASP A 12 -17.36 -9.31 -8.59
C ASP A 12 -17.25 -9.59 -10.09
N ILE A 13 -16.47 -10.61 -10.47
CA ILE A 13 -16.18 -10.91 -11.88
C ILE A 13 -17.35 -11.60 -12.58
N GLU A 14 -18.21 -12.31 -11.85
CA GLU A 14 -19.34 -13.03 -12.43
C GLU A 14 -20.50 -12.07 -12.69
N THR A 15 -20.77 -11.17 -11.74
CA THR A 15 -21.90 -10.24 -11.84
C THR A 15 -21.52 -8.87 -12.40
N CYS A 16 -20.22 -8.57 -12.52
CA CYS A 16 -19.69 -7.26 -12.93
C CYS A 16 -20.19 -6.10 -12.03
N THR A 17 -20.45 -6.36 -10.76
CA THR A 17 -20.94 -5.35 -9.79
C THR A 17 -19.98 -5.15 -8.62
N PRO A 18 -19.97 -3.99 -7.96
CA PRO A 18 -19.23 -3.80 -6.72
C PRO A 18 -19.67 -4.80 -5.64
N LYS A 19 -18.70 -5.36 -4.91
CA LYS A 19 -18.96 -6.21 -3.74
C LYS A 19 -19.49 -5.36 -2.60
N ALA A 20 -20.76 -5.55 -2.23
CA ALA A 20 -21.42 -4.75 -1.19
C ALA A 20 -20.78 -4.89 0.21
N SER A 21 -20.03 -5.97 0.46
CA SER A 21 -19.30 -6.19 1.71
C SER A 21 -17.98 -5.43 1.81
N PHE A 22 -17.48 -4.87 0.71
CA PHE A 22 -16.18 -4.22 0.66
C PHE A 22 -16.36 -2.71 0.50
N HIS A 23 -16.28 -1.98 1.61
CA HIS A 23 -16.49 -0.53 1.64
C HIS A 23 -15.56 0.20 2.63
N PRO A 24 -14.23 0.02 2.55
CA PRO A 24 -13.30 0.77 3.40
C PRO A 24 -13.28 2.26 3.04
N SER A 25 -13.13 3.11 4.03
CA SER A 25 -13.04 4.56 3.95
C SER A 25 -11.60 5.00 3.73
N PHE A 26 -11.31 5.43 2.50
CA PHE A 26 -10.06 6.08 2.11
C PHE A 26 -10.37 7.53 1.72
N PRO A 27 -10.06 8.53 2.58
CA PRO A 27 -10.50 9.91 2.40
C PRO A 27 -9.71 10.68 1.32
N ALA A 28 -8.71 10.05 0.70
CA ALA A 28 -7.91 10.62 -0.38
C ALA A 28 -7.60 9.54 -1.43
N THR A 29 -6.97 9.96 -2.53
CA THR A 29 -6.62 9.10 -3.67
C THR A 29 -5.81 7.89 -3.23
N VAL A 30 -6.26 6.71 -3.66
CA VAL A 30 -5.45 5.49 -3.68
C VAL A 30 -4.82 5.35 -5.05
N ARG A 31 -3.49 5.22 -5.08
CA ARG A 31 -2.65 5.22 -6.28
C ARG A 31 -2.15 3.84 -6.67
N ALA A 32 -1.97 2.97 -5.69
CA ALA A 32 -1.45 1.61 -5.89
C ALA A 32 -2.23 0.63 -5.03
N LEU A 33 -2.40 -0.58 -5.56
CA LEU A 33 -3.01 -1.72 -4.89
C LEU A 33 -2.17 -2.96 -5.16
N ALA A 34 -1.98 -3.79 -4.14
CA ALA A 34 -1.50 -5.15 -4.27
C ALA A 34 -2.36 -6.06 -3.40
N VAL A 35 -2.70 -7.25 -3.88
CA VAL A 35 -3.71 -8.10 -3.23
C VAL A 35 -3.21 -9.53 -3.07
N THR A 36 -3.40 -10.10 -1.89
CA THR A 36 -3.34 -11.54 -1.61
C THR A 36 -4.76 -12.10 -1.51
N ASP A 37 -4.90 -13.40 -1.22
CA ASP A 37 -6.21 -14.02 -0.99
C ASP A 37 -7.02 -13.33 0.14
N ASP A 38 -6.35 -12.75 1.14
CA ASP A 38 -6.97 -12.23 2.35
C ASP A 38 -6.71 -10.73 2.60
N THR A 39 -5.75 -10.11 1.91
CA THR A 39 -5.27 -8.77 2.23
C THR A 39 -5.18 -7.92 0.98
N LEU A 40 -5.77 -6.73 1.03
CA LEU A 40 -5.51 -5.65 0.08
C LEU A 40 -4.58 -4.63 0.72
N TYR A 41 -3.39 -4.48 0.16
CA TYR A 41 -2.47 -3.38 0.45
C TYR A 41 -2.79 -2.19 -0.45
N ALA A 42 -2.82 -0.99 0.12
CA ALA A 42 -3.13 0.24 -0.59
C ALA A 42 -2.05 1.28 -0.33
N GLY A 43 -1.68 2.00 -1.39
CA GLY A 43 -0.70 3.10 -1.38
C GLY A 43 -1.32 4.35 -1.97
N GLY A 44 -1.09 5.54 -1.41
CA GLY A 44 -1.66 6.77 -1.94
C GLY A 44 -1.41 8.05 -1.14
N ASP A 45 -2.34 9.00 -1.27
CA ASP A 45 -2.27 10.34 -0.67
C ASP A 45 -3.03 10.45 0.67
N PHE A 46 -3.48 9.34 1.24
CA PHE A 46 -4.27 9.36 2.48
C PHE A 46 -3.39 9.43 3.73
N ASN A 47 -3.94 9.97 4.82
CA ASN A 47 -3.31 10.00 6.14
C ASN A 47 -4.07 9.15 7.17
N THR A 48 -5.28 8.71 6.81
CA THR A 48 -6.13 7.86 7.62
C THR A 48 -6.86 6.85 6.76
N VAL A 49 -7.20 5.71 7.35
CA VAL A 49 -8.08 4.67 6.78
C VAL A 49 -8.97 4.16 7.91
N GLU A 50 -10.28 4.05 7.67
CA GLU A 50 -11.26 3.70 8.73
C GLU A 50 -11.16 4.60 9.98
N GLY A 51 -10.79 5.88 9.79
CA GLY A 51 -10.59 6.84 10.88
C GLY A 51 -9.34 6.61 11.73
N GLN A 52 -8.52 5.59 11.45
CA GLN A 52 -7.25 5.33 12.12
C GLN A 52 -6.08 5.90 11.31
N THR A 53 -5.02 6.35 11.98
CA THR A 53 -3.80 6.83 11.31
C THR A 53 -3.16 5.71 10.49
N ARG A 54 -3.07 5.95 9.18
CA ARG A 54 -2.39 5.14 8.19
C ARG A 54 -1.89 6.09 7.14
N GLU A 55 -0.61 6.44 7.24
CA GLU A 55 -0.03 7.48 6.39
C GLU A 55 0.53 6.83 5.14
N ARG A 56 -0.12 7.11 4.02
CA ARG A 56 0.30 6.73 2.65
C ARG A 56 0.19 5.25 2.32
N PHE A 57 0.33 4.36 3.29
CA PHE A 57 0.18 2.93 3.12
C PHE A 57 -0.75 2.31 4.18
N ALA A 58 -1.59 1.38 3.76
CA ALA A 58 -2.51 0.64 4.62
C ALA A 58 -2.72 -0.78 4.10
N ALA A 59 -3.24 -1.65 4.97
CA ALA A 59 -3.76 -2.94 4.56
C ALA A 59 -5.17 -3.13 5.13
N VAL A 60 -6.06 -3.70 4.33
CA VAL A 60 -7.43 -4.07 4.71
C VAL A 60 -7.70 -5.52 4.35
N ASP A 61 -8.69 -6.13 4.98
CA ASP A 61 -9.21 -7.43 4.58
C ASP A 61 -9.80 -7.35 3.17
N ALA A 62 -9.39 -8.26 2.28
CA ALA A 62 -9.77 -8.21 0.86
C ALA A 62 -11.27 -8.50 0.61
N SER A 63 -11.96 -9.12 1.57
CA SER A 63 -13.38 -9.49 1.45
C SER A 63 -14.33 -8.46 2.06
N SER A 64 -13.93 -7.89 3.20
CA SER A 64 -14.76 -7.04 4.05
C SER A 64 -14.31 -5.58 4.10
N GLY A 65 -13.08 -5.28 3.67
CA GLY A 65 -12.48 -3.95 3.84
C GLY A 65 -12.12 -3.62 5.28
N ALA A 66 -12.20 -4.56 6.22
CA ALA A 66 -11.82 -4.31 7.61
C ALA A 66 -10.33 -3.96 7.72
N LEU A 67 -10.00 -2.87 8.42
CA LEU A 67 -8.62 -2.42 8.59
C LEU A 67 -7.76 -3.48 9.31
N LYS A 68 -6.58 -3.79 8.75
CA LYS A 68 -5.62 -4.71 9.36
C LYS A 68 -4.59 -4.00 10.26
N PRO A 69 -3.90 -4.73 11.16
CA PRO A 69 -2.88 -4.16 12.05
C PRO A 69 -1.61 -3.60 11.36
N PHE A 70 -1.45 -3.80 10.06
CA PHE A 70 -0.31 -3.31 9.27
C PHE A 70 -0.15 -1.78 9.39
N VAL A 71 1.04 -1.32 9.79
CA VAL A 71 1.40 0.11 9.87
C VAL A 71 2.73 0.33 9.15
N ALA A 72 2.72 1.06 8.04
CA ALA A 72 3.91 1.46 7.29
C ALA A 72 3.81 2.94 6.89
N ASN A 73 3.80 3.81 7.90
CA ASN A 73 3.58 5.24 7.71
C ASN A 73 4.76 5.87 6.96
N ALA A 74 4.48 6.57 5.87
CA ALA A 74 5.49 7.32 5.12
C ALA A 74 5.21 8.83 5.15
N ASP A 75 6.27 9.63 5.01
CA ASP A 75 6.17 11.09 5.04
C ASP A 75 5.59 11.69 3.75
N GLU A 76 5.84 11.07 2.60
CA GLU A 76 5.34 11.50 1.29
C GLU A 76 4.56 10.38 0.57
N PRO A 77 3.77 10.71 -0.47
CA PRO A 77 2.86 9.76 -1.12
C PRO A 77 3.46 8.41 -1.53
N GLY A 78 2.68 7.36 -1.26
CA GLY A 78 2.92 6.02 -1.78
C GLY A 78 2.40 5.89 -3.19
N ARG A 79 3.22 5.38 -4.11
CA ARG A 79 2.90 5.30 -5.54
C ARG A 79 2.92 3.89 -6.10
N ALA A 80 3.62 2.96 -5.46
CA ALA A 80 3.71 1.57 -5.90
C ALA A 80 3.73 0.63 -4.70
N ILE A 81 3.19 -0.57 -4.90
CA ILE A 81 3.22 -1.66 -3.93
C ILE A 81 3.40 -2.97 -4.69
N GLU A 82 4.30 -3.83 -4.21
CA GLU A 82 4.44 -5.20 -4.71
C GLU A 82 4.61 -6.16 -3.53
N ILE A 83 4.06 -7.36 -3.62
CA ILE A 83 4.18 -8.38 -2.56
C ILE A 83 5.34 -9.30 -2.92
N SER A 84 6.18 -9.68 -1.95
CA SER A 84 7.24 -10.66 -2.23
C SER A 84 6.64 -12.03 -2.58
N ASN A 85 7.32 -12.82 -3.41
CA ASN A 85 6.83 -14.13 -3.86
C ASN A 85 6.47 -15.08 -2.71
N ASP A 86 7.10 -14.94 -1.54
CA ASP A 86 6.82 -15.73 -0.34
C ASP A 86 5.69 -15.16 0.54
N GLY A 87 5.09 -14.04 0.15
CA GLY A 87 4.01 -13.34 0.85
C GLY A 87 4.40 -12.71 2.18
N LYS A 88 5.69 -12.76 2.59
CA LYS A 88 6.13 -12.30 3.92
C LYS A 88 6.45 -10.83 3.97
N ASN A 89 6.72 -10.21 2.82
CA ASN A 89 7.10 -8.82 2.72
C ASN A 89 6.26 -8.08 1.69
N VAL A 90 6.19 -6.77 1.87
CA VAL A 90 5.62 -5.82 0.94
C VAL A 90 6.69 -4.80 0.60
N LEU A 91 6.90 -4.57 -0.68
CA LEU A 91 7.73 -3.52 -1.21
C LEU A 91 6.89 -2.28 -1.40
N LEU A 92 7.41 -1.16 -0.92
CA LEU A 92 6.75 0.14 -0.99
C LEU A 92 7.56 1.06 -1.88
N GLY A 93 6.91 1.66 -2.88
CA GLY A 93 7.50 2.67 -3.75
C GLY A 93 6.77 4.00 -3.63
N GLY A 94 7.49 5.12 -3.70
CA GLY A 94 6.87 6.44 -3.61
C GLY A 94 7.85 7.61 -3.67
N ASP A 95 7.41 8.77 -3.21
CA ASP A 95 8.22 10.00 -3.09
C ASP A 95 8.93 10.12 -1.72
N PHE A 96 8.66 9.19 -0.80
CA PHE A 96 9.03 9.27 0.62
C PHE A 96 10.53 9.30 0.89
N PHE A 97 10.89 9.86 2.04
CA PHE A 97 12.24 9.86 2.62
C PHE A 97 12.31 9.02 3.89
N SER A 98 11.15 8.63 4.43
CA SER A 98 11.08 7.74 5.58
C SER A 98 9.86 6.83 5.54
N VAL A 99 10.02 5.65 6.16
CA VAL A 99 8.92 4.72 6.46
C VAL A 99 9.04 4.31 7.92
N ASN A 100 7.99 4.49 8.72
CA ASN A 100 7.98 4.26 10.17
C ASN A 100 9.17 4.91 10.89
N ASN A 101 9.52 6.15 10.50
CA ASN A 101 10.69 6.91 10.96
C ASN A 101 12.06 6.31 10.60
N ALA A 102 12.12 5.19 9.86
CA ALA A 102 13.37 4.68 9.31
C ALA A 102 13.72 5.43 8.02
N ASN A 103 14.97 5.89 7.90
CA ASN A 103 15.45 6.56 6.69
C ASN A 103 15.53 5.56 5.52
N SER A 104 14.63 5.73 4.57
CA SER A 104 14.51 4.93 3.35
C SER A 104 13.88 5.84 2.31
N HIS A 105 14.58 6.10 1.22
CA HIS A 105 14.11 7.02 0.18
C HIS A 105 13.58 6.24 -1.02
N ALA A 106 12.37 6.60 -1.47
CA ALA A 106 11.66 6.11 -2.65
C ALA A 106 11.33 4.61 -2.70
N LEU A 107 12.07 3.76 -1.98
CA LEU A 107 11.85 2.32 -1.88
C LEU A 107 12.03 1.86 -0.43
N ALA A 108 11.21 0.92 0.04
CA ALA A 108 11.34 0.25 1.33
C ALA A 108 10.78 -1.17 1.25
N VAL A 109 11.24 -2.04 2.15
CA VAL A 109 10.61 -3.36 2.36
C VAL A 109 10.09 -3.44 3.78
N VAL A 110 8.84 -3.89 3.93
CA VAL A 110 8.18 -4.06 5.23
C VAL A 110 7.62 -5.47 5.37
N ASN A 111 7.45 -5.93 6.60
CA ASN A 111 6.75 -7.18 6.89
C ASN A 111 5.26 -7.06 6.49
N ALA A 112 4.74 -8.06 5.79
CA ALA A 112 3.39 -8.05 5.22
C ALA A 112 2.27 -8.01 6.27
N THR A 113 2.49 -8.51 7.49
CA THR A 113 1.49 -8.52 8.55
C THR A 113 1.55 -7.28 9.42
N THR A 114 2.75 -6.86 9.82
CA THR A 114 2.94 -5.79 10.82
C THR A 114 3.24 -4.43 10.21
N GLY A 115 3.79 -4.38 8.99
CA GLY A 115 4.34 -3.17 8.40
C GLY A 115 5.70 -2.75 8.97
N ALA A 116 6.30 -3.55 9.85
CA ALA A 116 7.64 -3.28 10.36
C ALA A 116 8.67 -3.27 9.23
N VAL A 117 9.53 -2.24 9.17
CA VAL A 117 10.57 -2.11 8.14
C VAL A 117 11.59 -3.24 8.29
N THR A 118 11.76 -4.02 7.22
CA THR A 118 12.73 -5.13 7.15
C THR A 118 13.96 -4.75 6.32
N LYS A 119 13.85 -3.78 5.42
CA LYS A 119 14.98 -3.26 4.63
C LYS A 119 14.76 -1.80 4.24
N THR A 120 15.83 -1.01 4.31
CA THR A 120 15.86 0.40 3.88
C THR A 120 16.75 0.61 2.67
N TYR A 121 16.52 1.71 1.95
CA TYR A 121 17.29 2.16 0.80
C TYR A 121 17.61 3.65 0.94
N SER A 122 18.78 3.99 1.47
CA SER A 122 19.20 5.39 1.72
C SER A 122 20.14 5.96 0.67
N ASN A 123 20.61 5.14 -0.27
CA ASN A 123 21.55 5.51 -1.33
C ASN A 123 20.87 5.83 -2.67
N ILE A 124 19.53 5.93 -2.69
CA ILE A 124 18.78 6.36 -3.86
C ILE A 124 18.89 7.91 -3.97
N PRO A 125 19.17 8.48 -5.16
CA PRO A 125 19.24 9.93 -5.33
C PRO A 125 17.96 10.63 -4.87
N SER A 126 18.08 11.76 -4.16
CA SER A 126 16.96 12.44 -3.48
C SER A 126 15.83 12.97 -4.37
N ASN A 127 16.02 12.96 -5.69
CA ASN A 127 15.02 13.33 -6.68
C ASN A 127 14.35 12.11 -7.33
N SER A 128 14.62 10.91 -6.83
CA SER A 128 14.03 9.67 -7.35
C SER A 128 12.64 9.47 -6.78
N VAL A 129 11.77 8.89 -7.61
CA VAL A 129 10.41 8.53 -7.23
C VAL A 129 10.14 7.17 -7.85
N VAL A 130 9.85 6.16 -7.03
CA VAL A 130 9.42 4.85 -7.55
C VAL A 130 7.93 4.89 -7.78
N LYS A 131 7.51 4.83 -9.05
CA LYS A 131 6.11 4.88 -9.48
C LYS A 131 5.52 3.51 -9.80
N ASP A 132 6.37 2.53 -10.05
CA ASP A 132 5.95 1.16 -10.33
C ASP A 132 6.99 0.17 -9.81
N ILE A 133 6.54 -1.01 -9.39
CA ILE A 133 7.37 -2.12 -8.94
C ILE A 133 6.82 -3.39 -9.56
N SER A 134 7.70 -4.21 -10.12
CA SER A 134 7.37 -5.57 -10.53
C SER A 134 8.42 -6.54 -9.98
N ALA A 135 8.02 -7.77 -9.67
CA ALA A 135 8.88 -8.79 -9.09
C ALA A 135 8.97 -10.03 -9.98
N ASP A 136 10.10 -10.71 -9.93
CA ASP A 136 10.27 -12.08 -10.39
C ASP A 136 10.94 -12.93 -9.30
N GLU A 137 11.32 -14.17 -9.63
CA GLU A 137 11.98 -15.08 -8.67
C GLU A 137 13.38 -14.60 -8.21
N THR A 138 14.00 -13.71 -8.98
CA THR A 138 15.39 -13.29 -8.81
C THR A 138 15.55 -11.88 -8.28
N GLY A 139 14.51 -11.04 -8.38
CA GLY A 139 14.57 -9.67 -7.89
C GLY A 139 13.34 -8.82 -8.21
N TYR A 140 13.59 -7.51 -8.20
CA TYR A 140 12.58 -6.48 -8.38
C TYR A 140 13.04 -5.46 -9.41
N TYR A 141 12.09 -4.95 -10.18
CA TYR A 141 12.27 -3.91 -11.18
C TYR A 141 11.45 -2.69 -10.76
N THR A 142 12.04 -1.50 -10.85
CA THR A 142 11.37 -0.25 -10.48
C THR A 142 11.23 0.68 -11.68
N GLY A 143 10.05 1.27 -11.87
CA GLY A 143 9.79 2.36 -12.82
C GLY A 143 9.71 3.71 -12.10
N ASN A 144 10.27 4.76 -12.71
CA ASN A 144 10.31 6.13 -12.15
C ASN A 144 9.52 7.15 -12.98
#